data_AF-A0A7L3WZN7-F1
#
_entry.id   AF-A0A7L3WZN7-F1
#
_cell.length_a   1.000
_cell.length_b   1.000
_cell.length_c   1.000
_cell.angle_alpha   90.00
_cell.angle_beta   90.00
_cell.angle_gamma   90.00
#
_symmetry.space_group_name_H-M   'P 1'
#
loop_
_entity.id
_entity.type
_entity.pdbx_description
1 polymer ?
#
loop_
_entity_poly.entity_id
_entity_poly.type
_entity_poly.pdbx_seq_one_letter_code
_entity_poly.pdbx_strand_id
1 'polypeptide(L)'
;SPFHTLGCLHTATVIGPFLGFLLASFCAELFVDLGSVDTDDITITTTDARWVGAWWLGILICASLNLLAGIPFWFLPKSLVKEGENSEPEDRSKRSVELLQENYKNEAKQTIHMEQQVFLFTKHHTNSLHDFIPDFIPFLKALFHNPVYMLFICITVLQFSAFNGMISFMPKYMEQQFGKSASDSIFLIGVYNLPVICVGYFFGGLLMKKFKINIYQAANIAFWVSLLEYLLYFAAFWTVCDTAPVAGLTVSYE
;
A
#
# COMPACT_ATOMS: atom_id res chain seq x y z
N SER A 1 -14.17 7.41 16.95
CA SER A 1 -12.75 7.43 17.35
C SER A 1 -11.88 7.44 16.10
N PRO A 2 -10.87 8.33 16.00
CA PRO A 2 -10.12 8.59 14.75
C PRO A 2 -9.38 7.35 14.21
N PHE A 3 -9.03 6.40 15.07
CA PHE A 3 -8.38 5.14 14.68
C PHE A 3 -9.27 4.19 13.88
N HIS A 4 -10.60 4.23 14.06
CA HIS A 4 -11.50 3.36 13.30
C HIS A 4 -11.65 3.86 11.86
N THR A 5 -11.79 5.18 11.68
CA THR A 5 -11.84 5.81 10.36
C THR A 5 -10.54 5.64 9.58
N LEU A 6 -9.38 5.77 10.23
CA LEU A 6 -8.08 5.53 9.59
C LEU A 6 -7.91 4.06 9.18
N GLY A 7 -8.35 3.11 10.02
CA GLY A 7 -8.38 1.69 9.69
C GLY A 7 -9.27 1.39 8.48
N CYS A 8 -10.49 1.94 8.44
CA CYS A 8 -11.39 1.79 7.30
C CYS A 8 -10.82 2.36 6.00
N LEU A 9 -10.15 3.53 6.07
CA LEU A 9 -9.48 4.13 4.91
C LEU A 9 -8.36 3.25 4.39
N HIS A 10 -7.49 2.73 5.26
CA HIS A 10 -6.43 1.81 4.83
C HIS A 10 -6.98 0.52 4.23
N THR A 11 -8.04 -0.06 4.80
CA THR A 11 -8.68 -1.24 4.20
C THR A 11 -9.31 -0.93 2.85
N ALA A 12 -9.89 0.26 2.68
CA ALA A 12 -10.44 0.69 1.38
C ALA A 12 -9.35 0.81 0.31
N THR A 13 -8.14 1.26 0.69
CA THR A 13 -6.99 1.30 -0.21
C THR A 13 -6.55 -0.09 -0.66
N VAL A 14 -6.69 -1.13 0.18
CA VAL A 14 -6.28 -2.52 -0.18
C VAL A 14 -7.29 -3.19 -1.13
N ILE A 15 -8.54 -2.73 -1.18
CA ILE A 15 -9.54 -3.22 -2.15
C ILE A 15 -9.12 -2.87 -3.59
N GLY A 16 -8.43 -1.75 -3.80
CA GLY A 16 -7.96 -1.31 -5.12
C GLY A 16 -7.06 -2.36 -5.80
N PRO A 17 -5.93 -2.76 -5.18
CA PRO A 17 -5.09 -3.83 -5.68
C PRO A 17 -5.85 -5.15 -5.93
N PHE A 18 -6.82 -5.51 -5.08
CA PHE A 18 -7.65 -6.71 -5.29
C PHE A 18 -8.43 -6.69 -6.58
N LEU A 19 -9.18 -5.62 -6.81
CA LEU A 19 -9.92 -5.45 -8.07
C LEU A 19 -8.96 -5.35 -9.26
N GLY A 20 -7.78 -4.77 -9.07
CA GLY A 20 -6.73 -4.69 -10.08
C GLY A 20 -6.20 -6.06 -10.50
N PHE A 21 -5.84 -6.94 -9.56
CA PHE A 21 -5.37 -8.30 -9.87
C PHE A 21 -6.46 -9.16 -10.51
N LEU A 22 -7.72 -9.04 -10.07
CA LEU A 22 -8.84 -9.74 -10.70
C LEU A 22 -9.06 -9.28 -12.14
N LEU A 23 -9.06 -7.96 -12.36
CA LEU A 23 -9.18 -7.40 -13.70
C LEU A 23 -8.00 -7.78 -14.60
N ALA A 24 -6.79 -7.79 -14.05
CA ALA A 24 -5.59 -8.20 -14.77
C ALA A 24 -5.64 -9.69 -15.16
N SER A 25 -6.09 -10.56 -14.26
CA SER A 25 -6.30 -11.99 -14.55
C SER A 25 -7.33 -12.18 -15.67
N PHE A 26 -8.46 -11.47 -15.61
CA PHE A 26 -9.48 -11.50 -16.65
C PHE A 26 -8.95 -11.01 -18.01
N CYS A 27 -8.20 -9.90 -18.02
CA CYS A 27 -7.58 -9.39 -19.25
C CYS A 27 -6.51 -10.36 -19.78
N ALA A 28 -5.84 -11.13 -18.91
CA ALA A 28 -4.85 -12.12 -19.30
C ALA A 28 -5.46 -13.38 -19.93
N GLU A 29 -6.71 -13.70 -19.59
CA GLU A 29 -7.48 -14.83 -20.15
C GLU A 29 -8.08 -14.53 -21.53
N LEU A 30 -8.15 -13.26 -21.93
CA LEU A 30 -8.60 -12.84 -23.26
C LEU A 30 -7.41 -12.66 -24.19
N PHE A 31 -7.45 -13.23 -25.41
CA PHE A 31 -6.39 -13.04 -26.39
C PHE A 31 -6.32 -11.58 -26.89
N VAL A 32 -5.12 -11.08 -27.19
CA VAL A 32 -4.90 -9.67 -27.63
C VAL A 32 -5.81 -9.26 -28.80
N ASP A 33 -6.00 -10.16 -29.76
CA ASP A 33 -6.77 -9.92 -30.98
C ASP A 33 -8.24 -10.31 -30.81
N LEU A 34 -8.95 -9.56 -29.97
CA LEU A 34 -10.38 -9.74 -29.76
C LEU A 34 -11.15 -9.55 -31.09
N GLY A 35 -11.65 -10.64 -31.67
CA GLY A 35 -12.52 -10.61 -32.85
C GLY A 35 -11.85 -10.51 -34.21
N SER A 36 -10.51 -10.60 -34.32
CA SER A 36 -9.83 -10.70 -35.63
C SER A 36 -9.51 -12.15 -36.03
N VAL A 37 -9.47 -13.07 -35.06
CA VAL A 37 -9.31 -14.52 -35.25
C VAL A 37 -10.27 -15.25 -34.31
N ASP A 38 -11.00 -16.23 -34.83
CA ASP A 38 -11.91 -17.05 -34.04
C ASP A 38 -11.09 -17.97 -33.12
N THR A 39 -11.33 -17.93 -31.81
CA THR A 39 -10.61 -18.73 -30.81
C THR A 39 -10.76 -20.24 -31.03
N ASP A 40 -11.78 -20.64 -31.78
CA ASP A 40 -12.04 -22.04 -32.14
C ASP A 40 -11.22 -22.50 -33.37
N ASP A 41 -10.70 -21.58 -34.19
CA ASP A 41 -9.89 -21.87 -35.39
C ASP A 41 -8.37 -21.90 -35.10
N ILE A 42 -7.95 -21.41 -33.93
CA ILE A 42 -6.55 -21.38 -33.47
C ILE A 42 -6.35 -22.38 -32.34
N THR A 43 -5.57 -23.44 -32.58
CA THR A 43 -5.07 -24.39 -31.56
C THR A 43 -4.03 -23.75 -30.62
N ILE A 44 -4.28 -22.55 -30.11
CA ILE A 44 -3.38 -21.85 -29.18
C ILE A 44 -4.08 -21.85 -27.82
N THR A 45 -3.51 -22.60 -26.88
CA THR A 45 -4.04 -22.71 -25.52
C THR A 45 -3.48 -21.58 -24.65
N THR A 46 -4.17 -21.20 -23.56
CA THR A 46 -3.72 -20.18 -22.59
C THR A 46 -2.39 -20.49 -21.88
N THR A 47 -1.86 -21.70 -22.07
CA THR A 47 -0.56 -22.18 -21.59
C THR A 47 0.56 -22.01 -22.62
N ASP A 48 0.24 -21.70 -23.89
CA ASP A 48 1.25 -21.56 -24.94
C ASP A 48 2.02 -20.25 -24.82
N ALA A 49 3.32 -20.28 -25.10
CA ALA A 49 4.18 -19.09 -25.07
C ALA A 49 3.78 -18.00 -26.08
N ARG A 50 2.90 -18.32 -27.04
CA ARG A 50 2.34 -17.38 -28.02
C ARG A 50 1.11 -16.63 -27.50
N TRP A 51 0.54 -17.09 -26.39
CA TRP A 51 -0.61 -16.45 -25.77
C TRP A 51 -0.17 -15.12 -25.14
N VAL A 52 -0.73 -14.02 -25.66
CA VAL A 52 -0.60 -12.70 -25.05
C VAL A 52 -2.01 -12.26 -24.67
N GLY A 53 -2.18 -11.90 -23.40
CA GLY A 53 -3.44 -11.39 -22.88
C GLY A 53 -3.74 -9.97 -23.36
N ALA A 54 -5.03 -9.62 -23.45
CA ALA A 54 -5.54 -8.31 -23.84
C ALA A 54 -5.26 -7.21 -22.78
N TRP A 55 -3.98 -6.90 -22.55
CA TRP A 55 -3.49 -5.92 -21.57
C TRP A 55 -4.08 -4.50 -21.75
N TRP A 56 -4.40 -4.14 -23.00
CA TRP A 56 -4.97 -2.84 -23.35
C TRP A 56 -6.38 -2.65 -22.77
N LEU A 57 -7.15 -3.73 -22.60
CA LEU A 57 -8.53 -3.67 -22.11
C LEU A 57 -8.58 -3.18 -20.66
N GLY A 58 -7.66 -3.66 -19.82
CA GLY A 58 -7.55 -3.24 -18.42
C GLY A 58 -7.27 -1.74 -18.28
N ILE A 59 -6.44 -1.18 -19.17
CA ILE A 59 -6.13 0.26 -19.19
C ILE A 59 -7.39 1.09 -19.49
N LEU A 60 -8.18 0.67 -20.49
CA LEU A 60 -9.42 1.37 -20.86
C LEU A 60 -10.45 1.35 -19.72
N ILE A 61 -10.62 0.20 -19.08
CA ILE A 61 -11.53 0.05 -17.93
C ILE A 61 -11.07 0.95 -16.78
N CYS A 62 -9.81 0.88 -16.37
CA CYS A 62 -9.25 1.73 -15.31
C CYS A 62 -9.35 3.22 -15.65
N ALA A 63 -9.11 3.62 -16.90
CA ALA A 63 -9.22 5.01 -17.33
C ALA A 63 -10.67 5.51 -17.24
N SER A 64 -11.64 4.71 -17.67
CA SER A 64 -13.07 5.05 -17.58
C SER A 64 -13.54 5.21 -16.13
N LEU A 65 -13.13 4.30 -15.23
CA LEU A 65 -13.46 4.35 -13.81
C LEU A 65 -12.85 5.58 -13.12
N ASN A 66 -11.59 5.91 -13.43
CA ASN A 66 -10.95 7.11 -12.92
C ASN A 66 -11.64 8.39 -13.43
N LEU A 67 -12.06 8.41 -14.69
CA LEU A 67 -12.81 9.54 -15.25
C LEU A 67 -14.16 9.72 -14.53
N LEU A 68 -14.89 8.63 -14.33
CA LEU A 68 -16.15 8.62 -13.57
C LEU A 68 -15.97 9.08 -12.12
N ALA A 69 -14.89 8.65 -11.46
CA ALA A 69 -14.54 9.08 -10.11
C ALA A 69 -14.17 10.57 -10.04
N GLY A 70 -13.61 11.14 -11.12
CA GLY A 70 -13.27 12.57 -11.20
C GLY A 70 -14.50 13.50 -11.27
N ILE A 71 -15.64 13.02 -11.77
CA ILE A 71 -16.88 13.81 -11.91
C ILE A 71 -17.36 14.38 -10.55
N PRO A 72 -17.53 13.60 -9.47
CA PRO A 72 -17.94 14.14 -8.18
C PRO A 72 -16.90 15.08 -7.55
N PHE A 73 -15.61 14.92 -7.85
CA PHE A 73 -14.57 15.86 -7.42
C PHE A 73 -14.71 17.24 -8.07
N TRP A 74 -15.33 17.33 -9.24
CA TRP A 74 -15.62 18.62 -9.87
C TRP A 74 -16.76 19.40 -9.19
N PHE A 75 -17.64 18.69 -8.48
CA PHE A 75 -18.75 19.27 -7.72
C PHE A 75 -18.37 19.62 -6.27
N LEU A 76 -17.16 19.29 -5.82
CA LEU A 76 -16.69 19.68 -4.49
C LEU A 76 -16.46 21.21 -4.45
N PRO A 77 -16.97 21.90 -3.41
CA PRO A 77 -16.80 23.35 -3.28
C PRO A 77 -15.32 23.71 -3.27
N LYS A 78 -14.94 24.73 -4.08
CA LYS A 78 -13.57 25.24 -4.22
C LYS A 78 -12.91 25.68 -2.91
N SER A 79 -13.68 25.82 -1.84
CA SER A 79 -13.20 26.17 -0.51
C SER A 79 -13.97 25.34 0.52
N LEU A 80 -13.23 24.53 1.27
CA LEU A 80 -13.70 24.05 2.56
C LEU A 80 -13.71 25.27 3.49
N VAL A 81 -14.85 25.61 4.07
CA VAL A 81 -14.94 26.63 5.12
C VAL A 81 -13.88 26.29 6.16
N LYS A 82 -12.92 27.20 6.37
CA LYS A 82 -11.95 27.07 7.44
C LYS A 82 -12.72 27.04 8.75
N GLU A 83 -12.64 25.93 9.47
CA GLU A 83 -13.12 25.81 10.84
C GLU A 83 -12.41 26.88 11.69
N GLY A 84 -13.07 28.04 11.89
CA GLY A 84 -12.53 29.18 12.63
C GLY A 84 -12.76 30.57 12.01
N GLU A 85 -13.38 30.70 10.84
CA GLU A 85 -13.59 32.01 10.19
C GLU A 85 -15.08 32.37 10.09
N ASN A 86 -15.75 32.55 11.25
CA ASN A 86 -16.94 33.41 11.39
C ASN A 86 -17.29 33.68 12.87
N SER A 87 -17.12 34.95 13.27
CA SER A 87 -17.69 35.69 14.43
C SER A 87 -17.30 35.33 15.89
N GLU A 88 -16.56 36.28 16.49
CA GLU A 88 -16.15 36.58 17.89
C GLU A 88 -17.21 36.39 19.03
N PRO A 89 -16.85 36.40 20.35
CA PRO A 89 -15.63 36.96 20.97
C PRO A 89 -14.79 36.03 21.87
N GLU A 90 -13.49 36.32 21.86
CA GLU A 90 -12.34 35.58 22.40
C GLU A 90 -12.26 35.39 23.93
N ASP A 91 -13.23 35.86 24.71
CA ASP A 91 -13.08 35.96 26.18
C ASP A 91 -13.57 34.71 26.94
N ARG A 92 -14.54 33.98 26.38
CA ARG A 92 -15.10 32.77 27.03
C ARG A 92 -14.25 31.52 26.84
N SER A 93 -13.53 31.44 25.72
CA SER A 93 -12.68 30.31 25.36
C SER A 93 -11.43 30.24 26.25
N LYS A 94 -10.77 31.39 26.50
CA LYS A 94 -9.56 31.48 27.34
C LYS A 94 -9.80 30.91 28.75
N ARG A 95 -10.95 31.19 29.37
CA ARG A 95 -11.30 30.71 30.71
C ARG A 95 -11.59 29.21 30.77
N SER A 96 -12.21 28.63 29.74
CA SER A 96 -12.44 27.18 29.65
C SER A 96 -11.16 26.40 29.32
N VAL A 97 -10.25 27.02 28.55
CA VAL A 97 -8.96 26.44 28.20
C VAL A 97 -8.00 26.51 29.40
N GLU A 98 -7.98 27.59 30.18
CA GLU A 98 -7.16 27.67 31.41
C GLU A 98 -7.55 26.60 32.45
N LEU A 99 -8.86 26.34 32.66
CA LEU A 99 -9.34 25.32 33.59
C LEU A 99 -9.05 23.87 33.12
N LEU A 100 -8.99 23.65 31.81
CA LEU A 100 -8.59 22.36 31.24
C LEU A 100 -7.07 22.17 31.28
N GLN A 101 -6.32 23.27 31.14
CA GLN A 101 -4.86 23.28 31.10
C GLN A 101 -4.22 23.18 32.49
N GLU A 102 -4.91 23.65 33.54
CA GLU A 102 -4.49 23.45 34.94
C GLU A 102 -4.62 21.98 35.38
N ASN A 103 -5.67 21.28 34.94
CA ASN A 103 -5.87 19.86 35.23
C ASN A 103 -4.92 18.92 34.46
N TYR A 104 -4.42 19.33 33.29
CA TYR A 104 -3.55 18.49 32.44
C TYR A 104 -2.05 18.63 32.75
N LYS A 105 -1.66 19.49 33.69
CA LYS A 105 -0.25 19.84 33.94
C LYS A 105 0.53 18.79 34.74
N ASN A 106 -0.12 17.73 35.24
CA ASN A 106 0.50 16.86 36.24
C ASN A 106 1.09 15.52 35.75
N GLU A 107 0.79 14.95 34.57
CA GLU A 107 1.20 13.54 34.30
C GLU A 107 1.57 13.11 32.85
N ALA A 108 2.11 13.95 31.95
CA ALA A 108 2.63 13.42 30.66
C ALA A 108 3.61 14.34 29.92
N LYS A 109 4.78 14.58 30.52
CA LYS A 109 5.73 15.62 30.09
C LYS A 109 6.86 15.09 29.19
N GLN A 110 6.58 14.36 28.09
CA GLN A 110 7.66 14.09 27.11
C GLN A 110 7.28 13.72 25.66
N THR A 111 6.09 13.17 25.39
CA THR A 111 5.77 12.62 24.05
C THR A 111 4.89 13.54 23.17
N ILE A 112 4.36 14.61 23.74
CA ILE A 112 3.34 15.47 23.12
C ILE A 112 3.97 16.53 22.18
N HIS A 113 5.27 16.80 22.31
CA HIS A 113 5.90 17.92 21.61
C HIS A 113 5.97 17.76 20.09
N MET A 114 5.97 16.52 19.56
CA MET A 114 6.14 16.25 18.13
C MET A 114 4.80 16.27 17.37
N GLU A 115 3.75 15.63 17.90
CA GLU A 115 2.42 15.65 17.26
C GLU A 115 1.78 17.04 17.31
N GLN A 116 2.00 17.79 18.39
CA GLN A 116 1.46 19.13 18.53
C GLN A 116 2.18 20.13 17.60
N GLN A 117 3.47 19.94 17.32
CA GLN A 117 4.21 20.77 16.35
C GLN A 117 3.81 20.50 14.90
N VAL A 118 3.57 19.23 14.52
CA VAL A 118 3.11 18.90 13.15
C VAL A 118 1.71 19.46 12.90
N PHE A 119 0.80 19.32 13.87
CA PHE A 119 -0.56 19.83 13.74
C PHE A 119 -0.63 21.37 13.78
N LEU A 120 0.20 22.05 14.59
CA LEU A 120 0.28 23.52 14.57
C LEU A 120 0.89 24.04 13.25
N PHE A 121 1.87 23.31 12.70
CA PHE A 121 2.53 23.67 11.44
C PHE A 121 1.60 23.54 10.24
N THR A 122 0.75 22.50 10.19
CA THR A 122 -0.26 22.36 9.12
C THR A 122 -1.34 23.45 9.18
N LYS A 123 -1.61 24.02 10.37
CA LYS A 123 -2.72 24.97 10.58
C LYS A 123 -2.43 26.41 10.13
N HIS A 124 -1.17 26.83 10.02
CA HIS A 124 -0.83 28.24 9.79
C HIS A 124 -0.68 28.64 8.31
N HIS A 125 -0.50 27.71 7.36
CA HIS A 125 0.19 28.08 6.11
C HIS A 125 -0.54 27.69 4.82
N THR A 126 -1.71 28.30 4.59
CA THR A 126 -2.41 28.26 3.31
C THR A 126 -2.27 29.57 2.52
N ASN A 127 -1.08 30.19 2.48
CA ASN A 127 -0.79 31.30 1.58
C ASN A 127 0.70 31.27 1.17
N SER A 128 0.94 31.10 -0.13
CA SER A 128 2.24 31.17 -0.84
C SER A 128 3.26 30.05 -0.60
N LEU A 129 3.36 29.11 -1.56
CA LEU A 129 4.44 28.10 -1.66
C LEU A 129 5.86 28.70 -1.65
N HIS A 130 5.99 29.99 -2.00
CA HIS A 130 7.28 30.66 -2.11
C HIS A 130 7.91 30.99 -0.74
N ASP A 131 7.09 31.22 0.29
CA ASP A 131 7.58 31.51 1.65
C ASP A 131 7.83 30.22 2.45
N PHE A 132 7.27 29.08 2.02
CA PHE A 132 7.43 27.77 2.66
C PHE A 132 8.79 27.11 2.40
N ILE A 133 9.35 27.28 1.19
CA ILE A 133 10.59 26.62 0.75
C ILE A 133 11.80 26.94 1.65
N PRO A 134 12.10 28.21 2.00
CA PRO A 134 13.29 28.51 2.80
C PRO A 134 13.20 27.96 4.23
N ASP A 135 11.99 27.85 4.78
CA ASP A 135 11.76 27.28 6.12
C ASP A 135 11.74 25.75 6.09
N PHE A 136 11.30 25.12 5.00
CA PHE A 136 11.23 23.66 4.86
C PHE A 136 12.59 22.99 4.65
N ILE A 137 13.51 23.65 3.92
CA ILE A 137 14.87 23.15 3.64
C ILE A 137 15.67 22.79 4.91
N PRO A 138 15.75 23.64 5.96
CA PRO A 138 16.48 23.29 7.18
C PRO A 138 15.83 22.13 7.94
N PHE A 139 14.50 22.01 7.94
CA PHE A 139 13.82 20.83 8.53
C PHE A 139 14.12 19.55 7.76
N LEU A 140 14.08 19.59 6.41
CA LEU A 140 14.50 18.47 5.58
C LEU A 140 15.93 18.07 5.89
N LYS A 141 16.86 19.04 5.93
CA LYS A 141 18.27 18.79 6.23
C LYS A 141 18.46 18.15 7.61
N ALA A 142 17.74 18.64 8.63
CA ALA A 142 17.76 18.05 9.97
C ALA A 142 17.22 16.61 9.99
N LEU A 143 16.17 16.33 9.20
CA LEU A 143 15.58 15.00 9.07
C LEU A 143 16.53 14.03 8.35
N PHE A 144 17.17 14.46 7.26
CA PHE A 144 18.20 13.69 6.53
C PHE A 144 19.46 13.44 7.37
N HIS A 145 19.77 14.32 8.32
CA HIS A 145 20.91 14.14 9.22
C HIS A 145 20.61 13.22 10.41
N ASN A 146 19.34 12.83 10.61
CA ASN A 146 18.97 11.89 11.65
C ASN A 146 19.24 10.45 11.17
N PRO A 147 20.25 9.75 11.74
CA PRO A 147 20.66 8.43 11.26
C PRO A 147 19.57 7.37 11.44
N VAL A 148 18.71 7.49 12.46
CA VAL A 148 17.62 6.54 12.72
C VAL A 148 16.55 6.65 11.64
N TYR A 149 16.20 7.89 11.27
CA TYR A 149 15.23 8.13 10.20
C TYR A 149 15.77 7.65 8.84
N MET A 150 17.03 7.95 8.53
CA MET A 150 17.65 7.49 7.29
C MET A 150 17.74 5.97 7.19
N LEU A 151 18.07 5.29 8.29
CA LEU A 151 18.09 3.83 8.35
C LEU A 151 16.69 3.26 8.09
N PHE A 152 15.67 3.83 8.74
CA PHE A 152 14.28 3.43 8.53
C PHE A 152 13.85 3.59 7.07
N ILE A 153 14.12 4.74 6.45
CA ILE A 153 13.81 4.98 5.03
C ILE A 153 14.53 3.98 4.14
N CYS A 154 15.83 3.76 4.36
CA CYS A 154 16.62 2.78 3.59
C CYS A 154 15.99 1.37 3.66
N ILE A 155 15.64 0.92 4.86
CA ILE A 155 14.99 -0.39 5.06
C ILE A 155 13.64 -0.43 4.32
N THR A 156 12.80 0.60 4.47
CA THR A 156 11.47 0.61 3.80
C THR A 156 11.58 0.61 2.28
N VAL A 157 12.56 1.32 1.71
CA VAL A 157 12.80 1.34 0.26
C VAL A 157 13.25 -0.03 -0.24
N LEU A 158 14.16 -0.70 0.49
CA LEU A 158 14.61 -2.06 0.15
C LEU A 158 13.47 -3.08 0.26
N GLN A 159 12.65 -3.00 1.29
CA GLN A 159 11.48 -3.88 1.46
C GLN A 159 10.45 -3.67 0.34
N PHE A 160 10.13 -2.41 0.05
CA PHE A 160 9.14 -2.09 -0.98
C PHE A 160 9.64 -2.45 -2.39
N SER A 161 10.93 -2.24 -2.69
CA SER A 161 11.50 -2.64 -3.97
C SER A 161 11.51 -4.16 -4.15
N ALA A 162 11.87 -4.91 -3.11
CA ALA A 162 11.82 -6.37 -3.12
C ALA A 162 10.38 -6.89 -3.32
N PHE A 163 9.40 -6.29 -2.64
CA PHE A 163 7.98 -6.61 -2.80
C PHE A 163 7.48 -6.35 -4.22
N ASN A 164 7.81 -5.20 -4.82
CA ASN A 164 7.45 -4.90 -6.21
C ASN A 164 8.10 -5.86 -7.22
N GLY A 165 9.36 -6.23 -6.97
CA GLY A 165 10.06 -7.22 -7.79
C GLY A 165 9.38 -8.59 -7.71
N MET A 166 9.07 -9.05 -6.50
CA MET A 166 8.36 -10.31 -6.30
C MET A 166 7.01 -10.31 -7.02
N ILE A 167 6.17 -9.28 -6.84
CA ILE A 167 4.86 -9.22 -7.49
C ILE A 167 4.97 -9.18 -9.02
N SER A 168 5.94 -8.44 -9.56
CA SER A 168 6.05 -8.27 -11.02
C SER A 168 6.58 -9.53 -11.71
N PHE A 169 7.51 -10.25 -11.08
CA PHE A 169 8.19 -11.40 -11.70
C PHE A 169 7.62 -12.75 -11.28
N MET A 170 6.92 -12.86 -10.13
CA MET A 170 6.34 -14.10 -9.65
C MET A 170 5.35 -14.75 -10.64
N PRO A 171 4.41 -14.03 -11.29
CA PRO A 171 3.50 -14.64 -12.25
C PRO A 171 4.29 -15.30 -13.40
N LYS A 172 5.33 -14.61 -13.89
CA LYS A 172 6.16 -15.11 -14.99
C LYS A 172 7.02 -16.30 -14.57
N TYR A 173 7.52 -16.28 -13.34
CA TYR A 173 8.21 -17.41 -12.74
C TYR A 173 7.31 -18.63 -12.65
N MET A 174 6.06 -18.46 -12.21
CA MET A 174 5.08 -19.55 -12.13
C MET A 174 4.73 -20.13 -13.51
N GLU A 175 4.57 -19.28 -14.53
CA GLU A 175 4.39 -19.74 -15.91
C GLU A 175 5.56 -20.61 -16.39
N GLN A 176 6.80 -20.15 -16.18
CA GLN A 176 7.99 -20.83 -16.71
C GLN A 176 8.37 -22.10 -15.95
N GLN A 177 8.18 -22.13 -14.63
CA GLN A 177 8.59 -23.26 -13.80
C GLN A 177 7.52 -24.33 -13.65
N PHE A 178 6.24 -23.94 -13.61
CA PHE A 178 5.11 -24.85 -13.35
C PHE A 178 4.20 -25.04 -14.57
N GLY A 179 4.47 -24.37 -15.70
CA GLY A 179 3.67 -24.50 -16.92
C GLY A 179 2.22 -24.05 -16.75
N LYS A 180 1.95 -23.21 -15.74
CA LYS A 180 0.63 -22.65 -15.48
C LYS A 180 0.36 -21.46 -16.41
N SER A 181 -0.90 -21.22 -16.73
CA SER A 181 -1.28 -20.05 -17.52
C SER A 181 -0.99 -18.75 -16.77
N ALA A 182 -0.84 -17.66 -17.53
CA ALA A 182 -0.64 -16.33 -16.99
C ALA A 182 -1.82 -15.88 -16.11
N SER A 183 -3.05 -16.13 -16.57
CA SER A 183 -4.29 -15.75 -15.88
C SER A 183 -4.45 -16.46 -14.53
N ASP A 184 -4.19 -17.77 -14.49
CA ASP A 184 -4.27 -18.57 -13.26
C ASP A 184 -3.24 -18.09 -12.24
N SER A 185 -2.00 -17.84 -12.68
CA SER A 185 -0.92 -17.37 -11.80
C SER A 185 -1.25 -16.01 -11.19
N ILE A 186 -1.74 -15.06 -12.00
CA ILE A 186 -2.16 -13.72 -11.55
C ILE A 186 -3.35 -13.83 -10.57
N PHE A 187 -4.32 -14.69 -10.87
CA PHE A 187 -5.48 -14.93 -10.00
C PHE A 187 -5.05 -15.47 -8.64
N LEU A 188 -4.20 -16.49 -8.64
CA LEU A 188 -3.73 -17.17 -7.43
C LEU A 188 -2.94 -16.21 -6.54
N ILE A 189 -2.05 -15.40 -7.13
CA ILE A 189 -1.31 -14.36 -6.42
C ILE A 189 -2.27 -13.35 -5.79
N GLY A 190 -3.29 -12.89 -6.51
CA GLY A 190 -4.30 -11.96 -5.99
C GLY A 190 -5.10 -12.55 -4.82
N VAL A 191 -5.64 -13.77 -4.99
CA VAL A 191 -6.50 -14.41 -3.98
C VAL A 191 -5.74 -14.82 -2.73
N TYR A 192 -4.49 -15.27 -2.83
CA TYR A 192 -3.71 -15.68 -1.65
C TYR A 192 -3.04 -14.50 -0.94
N ASN A 193 -2.41 -13.56 -1.66
CA ASN A 193 -1.65 -12.50 -0.99
C ASN A 193 -2.54 -11.45 -0.33
N LEU A 194 -3.65 -11.07 -0.97
CA LEU A 194 -4.41 -9.90 -0.54
C LEU A 194 -5.18 -10.10 0.77
N PRO A 195 -5.86 -11.23 1.03
CA PRO A 195 -6.45 -11.47 2.33
C PRO A 195 -5.40 -11.51 3.45
N VAL A 196 -4.23 -12.08 3.18
CA VAL A 196 -3.12 -12.15 4.14
C VAL A 196 -2.63 -10.74 4.50
N ILE A 197 -2.46 -9.87 3.51
CA ILE A 197 -2.08 -8.46 3.71
C ILE A 197 -3.16 -7.72 4.52
N CYS A 198 -4.45 -7.88 4.17
CA CYS A 198 -5.57 -7.28 4.90
C CYS A 198 -5.59 -7.68 6.38
N VAL A 199 -5.48 -8.99 6.65
CA VAL A 199 -5.46 -9.52 8.02
C VAL A 199 -4.23 -9.01 8.77
N GLY A 200 -3.07 -8.94 8.13
CA GLY A 200 -1.84 -8.40 8.70
C GLY A 200 -1.98 -6.93 9.14
N TYR A 201 -2.50 -6.07 8.27
CA TYR A 201 -2.74 -4.65 8.61
C TYR A 201 -3.76 -4.49 9.73
N PHE A 202 -4.87 -5.24 9.67
CA PHE A 202 -5.91 -5.18 10.70
C PHE A 202 -5.39 -5.64 12.06
N PHE A 203 -4.67 -6.77 12.09
CA PHE A 203 -4.09 -7.32 13.30
C PHE A 203 -2.99 -6.42 13.86
N GLY A 204 -2.11 -5.87 13.02
CA GLY A 204 -1.08 -4.92 13.41
C GLY A 204 -1.66 -3.66 14.06
N GLY A 205 -2.70 -3.08 13.45
CA GLY A 205 -3.42 -1.92 14.00
C GLY A 205 -4.12 -2.22 15.32
N LEU A 206 -4.77 -3.39 15.44
CA LEU A 206 -5.39 -3.83 16.69
C LEU A 206 -4.37 -4.05 17.81
N LEU A 207 -3.23 -4.66 17.48
CA LEU A 207 -2.16 -4.95 18.42
C LEU A 207 -1.57 -3.65 19.00
N MET A 208 -1.31 -2.65 18.15
CA MET A 208 -0.84 -1.33 18.61
C MET A 208 -1.89 -0.62 19.48
N LYS A 209 -3.18 -0.70 19.12
CA LYS A 209 -4.27 -0.05 19.86
C LYS A 209 -4.55 -0.70 21.21
N LYS A 210 -4.57 -2.04 21.28
CA LYS A 210 -4.96 -2.78 22.48
C LYS A 210 -3.86 -2.78 23.54
N PHE A 211 -2.59 -2.88 23.13
CA PHE A 211 -1.46 -3.02 24.05
C PHE A 211 -0.73 -1.71 24.36
N LYS A 212 -1.13 -0.57 23.77
CA LYS A 212 -0.48 0.76 23.95
C LYS A 212 1.05 0.65 23.90
N ILE A 213 1.54 -0.01 22.86
CA ILE A 213 2.93 -0.46 22.76
C ILE A 213 3.86 0.75 22.65
N ASN A 214 4.92 0.78 23.45
CA ASN A 214 5.96 1.81 23.38
C ASN A 214 6.82 1.60 22.12
N ILE A 215 7.41 2.66 21.57
CA ILE A 215 8.23 2.64 20.34
C ILE A 215 9.33 1.56 20.42
N TYR A 216 10.00 1.43 21.58
CA TYR A 216 11.01 0.39 21.80
C TYR A 216 10.45 -1.04 21.77
N GLN A 217 9.25 -1.24 22.32
CA GLN A 217 8.58 -2.55 22.31
C GLN A 217 8.10 -2.89 20.89
N ALA A 218 7.58 -1.90 20.16
CA ALA A 218 7.18 -2.06 18.77
C ALA A 218 8.37 -2.43 17.87
N ALA A 219 9.52 -1.78 18.07
CA ALA A 219 10.75 -2.10 17.36
C ALA A 219 11.23 -3.54 17.65
N ASN A 220 11.15 -3.98 18.90
CA ASN A 220 11.52 -5.36 19.27
C ASN A 220 10.57 -6.37 18.62
N ILE A 221 9.26 -6.14 18.65
CA ILE A 221 8.27 -7.00 17.99
C ILE A 221 8.52 -7.06 16.48
N ALA A 222 8.78 -5.91 15.83
CA ALA A 222 9.08 -5.85 14.40
C ALA A 222 10.32 -6.69 14.06
N PHE A 223 11.38 -6.61 14.87
CA PHE A 223 12.59 -7.41 14.67
C PHE A 223 12.30 -8.93 14.74
N TRP A 224 11.55 -9.38 15.75
CA TRP A 224 11.18 -10.80 15.86
C TRP A 224 10.29 -11.27 14.71
N VAL A 225 9.35 -10.44 14.26
CA VAL A 225 8.48 -10.75 13.12
C VAL A 225 9.29 -10.87 11.82
N SER A 226 10.21 -9.95 11.56
CA SER A 226 11.09 -10.02 10.38
C SER A 226 12.04 -11.22 10.43
N LEU A 227 12.54 -11.59 11.61
CA LEU A 227 13.34 -12.80 11.77
C LEU A 227 12.52 -14.06 11.48
N LEU A 228 11.29 -14.13 11.98
CA LEU A 228 10.38 -15.24 11.71
C LEU A 228 10.04 -15.34 10.23
N GLU A 229 9.77 -14.22 9.56
CA GLU A 229 9.53 -14.16 8.12
C GLU A 229 10.71 -14.74 7.33
N TYR A 230 11.94 -14.31 7.64
CA TYR A 230 13.14 -14.85 7.00
C TYR A 230 13.29 -16.36 7.20
N LEU A 231 13.04 -16.86 8.42
CA LEU A 231 13.11 -18.29 8.72
C LEU A 231 12.06 -19.09 7.97
N LEU A 232 10.84 -18.55 7.80
CA LEU A 232 9.77 -19.20 7.04
C LEU A 232 10.12 -19.27 5.54
N TYR A 233 10.64 -18.19 4.96
CA TYR A 233 11.12 -18.20 3.57
C TYR A 233 12.28 -19.17 3.37
N PHE A 234 13.20 -19.23 4.34
CA PHE A 234 14.30 -20.18 4.30
C PHE A 234 13.77 -21.62 4.36
N ALA A 235 12.81 -21.91 5.24
CA ALA A 235 12.17 -23.23 5.32
C ALA A 235 11.43 -23.62 4.04
N ALA A 236 10.81 -22.65 3.33
CA ALA A 236 10.15 -22.89 2.05
C ALA A 236 11.11 -23.37 0.95
N PHE A 237 12.41 -23.12 1.06
CA PHE A 237 13.39 -23.69 0.13
C PHE A 237 13.44 -25.23 0.18
N TRP A 238 13.07 -25.84 1.31
CA TRP A 238 13.02 -27.30 1.44
C TRP A 238 11.75 -27.94 0.87
N THR A 239 10.71 -27.15 0.54
CA THR A 239 9.52 -27.70 -0.09
C THR A 239 9.78 -27.88 -1.58
N VAL A 240 10.11 -29.11 -1.99
CA VAL A 240 10.23 -29.48 -3.41
C VAL A 240 8.82 -29.63 -3.98
N CYS A 241 8.55 -28.95 -5.10
CA CYS A 241 7.33 -29.08 -5.87
C CYS A 241 7.70 -29.55 -7.28
N ASP A 242 6.84 -30.36 -7.89
CA ASP A 242 7.10 -30.90 -9.23
C ASP A 242 7.14 -29.76 -10.25
N THR A 243 8.25 -29.65 -10.98
CA THR A 243 8.43 -28.66 -12.05
C THR A 243 7.83 -29.17 -13.36
N ALA A 244 7.44 -28.24 -14.24
CA ALA A 244 6.95 -28.60 -15.56
C ALA A 244 8.03 -29.34 -16.37
N PRO A 245 7.67 -30.40 -17.12
CA PRO A 245 8.61 -31.10 -17.97
C PRO A 245 9.09 -30.18 -19.10
N VAL A 246 10.41 -30.01 -19.20
CA VAL A 246 11.08 -29.25 -20.24
C VAL A 246 11.76 -30.26 -21.16
N ALA A 247 11.32 -30.30 -22.42
CA ALA A 247 11.90 -31.15 -23.45
C ALA A 247 13.40 -30.83 -23.61
N GLY A 248 14.24 -31.86 -23.45
CA GLY A 248 15.70 -31.77 -23.51
C GLY A 248 16.44 -31.63 -22.18
N LEU A 249 15.73 -31.41 -21.06
CA LEU A 249 16.32 -31.31 -19.71
C LEU A 249 15.72 -32.32 -18.73
N THR A 250 14.38 -32.44 -18.70
CA THR A 250 13.66 -33.35 -17.80
C THR A 250 12.90 -34.45 -18.53
N VAL A 251 12.65 -34.31 -19.84
CA VAL A 251 12.05 -35.33 -20.72
C VAL A 251 12.82 -35.36 -22.05
N SER A 252 13.02 -36.55 -22.64
CA SER A 252 13.68 -36.72 -23.94
C SER A 252 12.86 -36.14 -25.09
N TYR A 253 13.53 -35.66 -26.14
CA TYR A 253 12.89 -35.29 -27.42
C TYR A 253 12.44 -36.56 -28.14
N GLU A 254 11.25 -37.06 -27.84
CA GLU A 254 10.52 -38.00 -28.70
C GLU A 254 9.34 -37.30 -29.36
#